data_AF-A7SX64-F1
#
_entry.id   AF-A7SX64-F1
#
_cell.length_a   1.000
_cell.length_b   1.000
_cell.length_c   1.000
_cell.angle_alpha   90.00
_cell.angle_beta   90.00
_cell.angle_gamma   90.00
#
_symmetry.space_group_name_H-M   'P 1'
#
loop_
_entity.id
_entity.type
_entity.pdbx_description
1 polymer ?
#
loop_
_entity_poly.entity_id
_entity_poly.type
_entity_poly.pdbx_seq_one_letter_code
_entity_poly.pdbx_strand_id
1 'polypeptide(L)'
;VNKGSPVSSTDGFKRTLLFYKHCISLLNDGDVPNKTATEIIGFLMMELDTLPGKALTELTEVFLDGVKGGTLSNGKSLELFPKILSAIAVKDSVPVGLDSCGEMSGSEYKSQLLNTLCSSRYHKH
;
A
#
# COMPACT_ATOMS: atom_id res chain seq x y z
N VAL A 1 -12.03 13.65 -0.26
CA VAL A 1 -10.64 14.13 -0.51
C VAL A 1 -10.18 13.80 -1.93
N ASN A 2 -10.26 12.56 -2.43
CA ASN A 2 -9.80 12.20 -3.79
C ASN A 2 -10.55 12.89 -4.95
N LYS A 3 -11.83 13.25 -4.79
CA LYS A 3 -12.56 14.02 -5.82
C LYS A 3 -12.04 15.46 -6.03
N GLY A 4 -11.31 16.01 -5.05
CA GLY A 4 -10.75 17.37 -5.10
C GLY A 4 -9.27 17.40 -5.51
N SER A 5 -8.62 16.25 -5.70
CA SER A 5 -7.20 16.16 -6.03
C SER A 5 -6.96 14.93 -6.92
N PRO A 6 -7.11 15.08 -8.24
CA PRO A 6 -6.97 13.96 -9.17
C PRO A 6 -5.56 13.35 -9.09
N VAL A 7 -5.49 12.03 -8.97
CA VAL A 7 -4.23 11.27 -8.89
C VAL A 7 -3.44 11.32 -10.22
N SER A 8 -4.08 11.79 -11.30
CA SER A 8 -3.43 12.10 -12.58
C SER A 8 -2.53 13.34 -12.52
N SER A 9 -2.70 14.21 -11.52
CA SER A 9 -1.79 15.33 -11.26
C SER A 9 -0.68 14.91 -10.30
N THR A 10 0.53 15.45 -10.47
CA THR A 10 1.66 15.17 -9.55
C THR A 10 1.34 15.54 -8.11
N ASP A 11 0.65 16.66 -7.89
CA ASP A 11 0.28 17.11 -6.54
C ASP A 11 -0.83 16.26 -5.93
N GLY A 12 -1.83 15.86 -6.72
CA GLY A 12 -2.87 14.94 -6.28
C GLY A 12 -2.31 13.58 -5.92
N PHE A 13 -1.40 13.05 -6.74
CA PHE A 13 -0.67 11.82 -6.44
C PHE A 13 0.06 11.89 -5.09
N LYS A 14 0.87 12.93 -4.88
CA LYS A 14 1.61 13.14 -3.62
C LYS A 14 0.67 13.27 -2.43
N ARG A 15 -0.41 14.04 -2.56
CA ARG A 15 -1.39 14.24 -1.50
C ARG A 15 -2.13 12.96 -1.14
N THR A 16 -2.54 12.18 -2.14
CA THR A 16 -3.19 10.88 -1.92
C THR A 16 -2.25 9.94 -1.18
N LEU A 17 -1.00 9.79 -1.63
CA LEU A 17 -0.03 8.95 -0.93
C LEU A 17 0.24 9.42 0.50
N LEU A 18 0.38 10.73 0.72
CA LEU A 18 0.56 11.28 2.06
C LEU A 18 -0.64 10.97 2.97
N PHE A 19 -1.86 11.07 2.44
CA PHE A 19 -3.08 10.73 3.16
C PHE A 19 -3.09 9.25 3.57
N TYR A 20 -2.80 8.33 2.66
CA TYR A 20 -2.69 6.90 2.98
C TYR A 20 -1.61 6.63 4.04
N LYS A 21 -0.40 7.18 3.86
CA LYS A 21 0.70 7.02 4.83
C LYS A 21 0.32 7.53 6.22
N HIS A 22 -0.35 8.67 6.29
CA HIS A 22 -0.81 9.22 7.56
C HIS A 22 -1.87 8.34 8.23
N CYS A 23 -2.88 7.87 7.47
CA CYS A 23 -3.88 6.96 8.02
C CYS A 23 -3.26 5.63 8.48
N ILE A 24 -2.29 5.08 7.74
CA ILE A 24 -1.56 3.87 8.14
C ILE A 24 -0.81 4.10 9.46
N SER A 25 -0.12 5.24 9.60
CA SER A 25 0.54 5.62 10.86
C SER A 25 -0.46 5.65 12.01
N LEU A 26 -1.57 6.38 11.86
CA LEU A 26 -2.61 6.46 12.89
C LEU A 26 -3.17 5.09 13.29
N LEU A 27 -3.38 4.19 12.33
CA LEU A 27 -3.84 2.82 12.60
C LEU A 27 -2.80 1.99 13.36
N ASN A 28 -1.51 2.21 13.08
CA ASN A 28 -0.41 1.52 13.76
C ASN A 28 -0.18 2.04 15.19
N ASP A 29 -0.30 3.35 15.40
CA ASP A 29 -0.14 3.99 16.70
C ASP A 29 -1.18 3.47 17.72
N GLY A 30 -2.36 3.06 17.24
CA GLY A 30 -3.37 2.37 18.04
C GLY A 30 -4.23 3.27 18.91
N ASP A 31 -3.99 4.59 18.88
CA ASP A 31 -4.73 5.62 19.63
C ASP A 31 -6.12 5.93 19.05
N VAL A 32 -6.56 5.20 18.02
CA VAL A 32 -7.89 5.34 17.42
C VAL A 32 -8.85 4.24 17.92
N PRO A 33 -10.09 4.61 18.32
CA PRO A 33 -11.12 3.64 18.67
C PRO A 33 -11.34 2.62 17.56
N ASN A 34 -11.64 1.37 17.93
CA ASN A 34 -11.75 0.26 16.97
C ASN A 34 -12.75 0.57 15.85
N LYS A 35 -13.95 1.07 16.19
CA LYS A 35 -14.96 1.47 15.21
C LYS A 35 -14.42 2.47 14.18
N THR A 36 -13.72 3.50 14.63
CA THR A 36 -13.12 4.52 13.75
C THR A 36 -12.01 3.92 12.89
N ALA A 37 -11.18 3.04 13.45
CA ALA A 37 -10.15 2.34 12.69
C ALA A 37 -10.76 1.50 11.55
N THR A 38 -11.85 0.76 11.82
CA THR A 38 -12.58 -0.01 10.80
C THR A 38 -13.18 0.88 9.71
N GLU A 39 -13.77 2.02 10.08
CA GLU A 39 -14.31 3.00 9.12
C GLU A 39 -13.21 3.57 8.22
N ILE A 40 -12.05 3.92 8.79
CA ILE A 40 -10.87 4.38 8.04
C ILE A 40 -10.41 3.28 7.08
N ILE A 41 -10.22 2.05 7.55
CA ILE A 41 -9.78 0.92 6.72
C ILE A 41 -10.77 0.70 5.57
N GLY A 42 -12.06 0.64 5.85
CA GLY A 42 -13.11 0.46 4.84
C GLY A 42 -13.08 1.57 3.77
N PHE A 43 -12.92 2.82 4.18
CA PHE A 43 -12.77 3.94 3.26
C PHE A 43 -11.53 3.79 2.37
N LEU A 44 -10.37 3.51 2.97
CA LEU A 44 -9.12 3.34 2.22
C LEU A 44 -9.21 2.19 1.22
N MET A 45 -9.84 1.07 1.60
CA MET A 45 -10.03 -0.10 0.73
C MET A 45 -10.86 0.20 -0.52
N MET A 46 -11.92 1.00 -0.39
CA MET A 46 -12.77 1.39 -1.53
C MET A 46 -12.00 2.25 -2.55
N GLU A 47 -11.14 3.14 -2.06
CA GLU A 47 -10.40 4.06 -2.93
C GLU A 47 -9.21 3.38 -3.63
N LEU A 48 -8.66 2.28 -3.07
CA LEU A 48 -7.49 1.58 -3.62
C LEU A 48 -7.68 1.12 -5.08
N ASP A 49 -8.88 0.66 -5.45
CA ASP A 49 -9.14 0.16 -6.80
C ASP A 49 -8.99 1.26 -7.87
N THR A 50 -9.20 2.51 -7.47
CA THR A 50 -9.12 3.69 -8.36
C THR A 50 -7.69 4.21 -8.54
N LEU A 51 -6.74 3.74 -7.74
CA LEU A 51 -5.37 4.23 -7.78
C LEU A 51 -4.61 3.71 -9.01
N PRO A 52 -3.70 4.52 -9.57
CA PRO A 52 -2.79 4.07 -10.62
C PRO A 52 -1.76 3.08 -10.08
N GLY A 53 -1.19 2.25 -10.95
CA GLY A 53 -0.19 1.25 -10.60
C GLY A 53 1.00 1.82 -9.82
N LYS A 54 1.47 3.03 -10.17
CA LYS A 54 2.53 3.73 -9.45
C LYS A 54 2.17 4.02 -7.98
N ALA A 55 0.94 4.43 -7.69
CA ALA A 55 0.54 4.71 -6.32
C ALA A 55 0.47 3.42 -5.50
N LEU A 56 -0.05 2.35 -6.11
CA LEU A 56 -0.17 1.05 -5.45
C LEU A 56 1.19 0.41 -5.14
N THR A 57 2.16 0.53 -6.07
CA THR A 57 3.54 0.07 -5.84
C THR A 57 4.19 0.85 -4.71
N GLU A 58 4.09 2.19 -4.69
CA GLU A 58 4.60 3.00 -3.57
C GLU A 58 3.94 2.66 -2.22
N LEU A 59 2.64 2.36 -2.20
CA LEU A 59 1.96 1.91 -0.98
C LEU A 59 2.46 0.54 -0.52
N THR A 60 2.81 -0.34 -1.46
CA THR A 60 3.33 -1.68 -1.12
C THR A 60 4.69 -1.57 -0.43
N GLU A 61 5.57 -0.68 -0.89
CA GLU A 61 6.88 -0.45 -0.25
C GLU A 61 6.72 0.00 1.21
N VAL A 62 5.73 0.84 1.53
CA VAL A 62 5.42 1.23 2.92
C VAL A 62 5.15 0.01 3.81
N PHE A 63 4.43 -0.99 3.28
CA PHE A 63 4.17 -2.22 4.02
C PHE A 63 5.39 -3.13 4.08
N LEU A 64 6.16 -3.26 3.01
CA LEU A 64 7.40 -4.06 3.02
C LEU A 64 8.40 -3.50 4.03
N ASP A 65 8.62 -2.19 4.05
CA ASP A 65 9.48 -1.50 5.00
C ASP A 65 8.96 -1.67 6.42
N GLY A 66 7.64 -1.55 6.62
CA GLY A 66 7.02 -1.77 7.91
C GLY A 66 7.16 -3.21 8.42
N VAL A 67 7.04 -4.20 7.54
CA VAL A 67 7.24 -5.62 7.88
C VAL A 67 8.70 -5.89 8.23
N LYS A 68 9.65 -5.39 7.42
CA LYS A 68 11.09 -5.56 7.66
C LYS A 68 11.57 -4.85 8.92
N GLY A 69 11.06 -3.64 9.17
CA GLY A 69 11.41 -2.81 10.33
C GLY A 69 10.65 -3.15 11.60
N GLY A 70 9.67 -4.06 11.55
CA GLY A 70 8.85 -4.45 12.70
C GLY A 70 7.92 -3.35 13.24
N THR A 71 7.63 -2.33 12.44
CA THR A 71 6.86 -1.14 12.86
C THR A 71 5.33 -1.30 12.69
N LEU A 72 4.88 -2.41 12.10
CA LEU A 72 3.44 -2.74 11.93
C LEU A 72 2.88 -3.52 13.13
N SER A 73 3.11 -3.01 14.34
CA SER A 73 2.90 -3.71 15.62
C SER A 73 1.43 -3.98 15.96
N ASN A 74 0.49 -3.10 15.57
CA ASN A 74 -0.93 -3.22 15.91
C ASN A 74 -1.74 -4.05 14.89
N GLY A 75 -1.14 -4.46 13.76
CA GLY A 75 -1.76 -5.34 12.76
C GLY A 75 -2.96 -4.79 11.98
N LYS A 76 -3.66 -3.76 12.47
CA LYS A 76 -4.86 -3.20 11.82
C LYS A 76 -4.59 -2.67 10.42
N SER A 77 -3.47 -1.97 10.23
CA SER A 77 -3.11 -1.46 8.90
C SER A 77 -2.81 -2.59 7.90
N LEU A 78 -2.37 -3.77 8.37
CA LEU A 78 -2.09 -4.93 7.50
C LEU A 78 -3.35 -5.47 6.83
N GLU A 79 -4.55 -5.16 7.33
CA GLU A 79 -5.81 -5.51 6.67
C GLU A 79 -5.92 -4.88 5.27
N LEU A 80 -5.24 -3.73 5.03
CA LEU A 80 -5.19 -3.10 3.72
C LEU A 80 -4.34 -3.87 2.72
N PHE A 81 -3.34 -4.63 3.20
CA PHE A 81 -2.32 -5.23 2.35
C PHE A 81 -2.88 -6.25 1.33
N PRO A 82 -3.77 -7.20 1.71
CA PRO A 82 -4.43 -8.08 0.73
C PRO A 82 -5.19 -7.33 -0.36
N LYS A 83 -5.83 -6.20 -0.02
CA LYS A 83 -6.56 -5.36 -0.98
C LYS A 83 -5.62 -4.64 -1.93
N ILE A 84 -4.49 -4.12 -1.43
CA ILE A 84 -3.44 -3.51 -2.27
C ILE A 84 -2.90 -4.54 -3.27
N LEU A 85 -2.55 -5.75 -2.81
CA LEU A 85 -2.08 -6.83 -3.70
C LEU A 85 -3.10 -7.19 -4.77
N SER A 86 -4.39 -7.21 -4.42
CA SER A 86 -5.47 -7.50 -5.36
C SER A 86 -5.66 -6.37 -6.39
N ALA A 87 -5.61 -5.11 -5.94
CA ALA A 87 -5.71 -3.93 -6.82
C ALA A 87 -4.51 -3.81 -7.78
N ILE A 88 -3.32 -4.24 -7.34
CA ILE A 88 -2.13 -4.33 -8.20
C ILE A 88 -2.30 -5.44 -9.24
N ALA A 89 -2.75 -6.63 -8.83
CA ALA A 89 -2.78 -7.80 -9.70
C ALA A 89 -3.59 -7.61 -10.99
N VAL A 90 -4.56 -6.69 -10.98
CA VAL A 90 -5.41 -6.35 -12.13
C VAL A 90 -4.86 -5.23 -13.01
N LYS A 91 -3.69 -4.66 -12.68
CA LYS A 91 -3.04 -3.64 -13.52
C LYS A 91 -2.24 -4.31 -14.63
N ASP A 92 -2.46 -3.86 -15.87
CA ASP A 92 -1.74 -4.35 -17.05
C ASP A 92 -0.24 -4.06 -16.97
N SER A 93 0.13 -2.89 -16.42
CA SER A 93 1.51 -2.48 -16.22
C SER A 93 1.67 -1.70 -14.91
N VAL A 94 2.75 -1.98 -14.18
CA VAL A 94 3.20 -1.26 -13.00
C VAL A 94 4.71 -0.98 -13.08
N PRO A 95 5.18 0.15 -12.54
CA PRO A 95 6.60 0.47 -12.51
C PRO A 95 7.34 -0.47 -11.55
N VAL A 96 8.54 -0.90 -11.96
CA VAL A 96 9.38 -1.79 -11.16
C VAL A 96 10.29 -0.96 -10.26
N GLY A 97 9.90 -0.70 -9.01
CA GLY A 97 10.69 0.13 -8.09
C GLY A 97 10.51 1.64 -8.29
N LEU A 98 11.03 2.43 -7.34
CA LEU A 98 10.75 3.87 -7.22
C LEU A 98 11.35 4.74 -8.35
N ASP A 99 12.50 4.32 -8.91
CA ASP A 99 13.32 5.13 -9.84
C ASP A 99 13.63 4.45 -11.19
N SER A 100 13.00 3.31 -11.50
CA SER A 100 13.37 2.49 -12.65
C SER A 100 12.61 2.84 -13.92
N CYS A 101 13.29 2.72 -15.07
CA CYS A 101 12.69 2.81 -16.42
C CYS A 101 12.01 1.49 -16.87
N GLY A 102 11.80 0.54 -15.95
CA GLY A 102 11.25 -0.78 -16.22
C GLY A 102 9.80 -0.91 -15.76
N GLU A 103 9.00 -1.64 -16.54
CA GLU A 103 7.61 -1.97 -16.22
C GLU A 103 7.41 -3.49 -16.24
N MET A 104 6.46 -3.98 -15.45
CA MET A 104 5.99 -5.37 -15.50
C MET A 104 4.49 -5.44 -15.26
N SER A 105 3.86 -6.59 -15.52
CA SER A 105 2.44 -6.73 -15.20
C SER A 105 2.21 -6.72 -13.69
N GLY A 106 1.04 -6.24 -13.25
CA GLY A 106 0.68 -6.24 -11.85
C GLY A 106 0.65 -7.65 -11.24
N SER A 107 0.29 -8.66 -12.03
CA SER A 107 0.29 -10.06 -11.57
C SER A 107 1.70 -10.61 -11.31
N GLU A 108 2.68 -10.24 -12.14
CA GLU A 108 4.09 -10.55 -11.94
C GLU A 108 4.64 -9.82 -10.71
N TYR A 109 4.35 -8.52 -10.56
CA TYR A 109 4.80 -7.74 -9.41
C TYR A 109 4.25 -8.31 -8.09
N LYS A 110 2.94 -8.66 -8.04
CA LYS A 110 2.35 -9.36 -6.89
C LYS A 110 3.10 -10.65 -6.54
N SER A 111 3.47 -11.44 -7.54
CA SER A 111 4.19 -12.70 -7.33
C SER A 111 5.59 -12.45 -6.76
N GLN A 112 6.32 -11.45 -7.26
CA GLN A 112 7.62 -11.05 -6.73
C GLN A 112 7.55 -10.54 -5.28
N LEU A 113 6.52 -9.76 -4.94
CA LEU A 113 6.30 -9.29 -3.57
C LEU A 113 6.10 -10.44 -2.60
N LEU A 114 5.24 -11.40 -2.95
CA LEU A 114 4.97 -12.56 -2.11
C LEU A 114 6.23 -13.41 -1.93
N ASN A 115 7.01 -13.61 -2.99
CA ASN A 115 8.30 -14.29 -2.91
C ASN A 115 9.26 -13.56 -1.96
N THR A 116 9.37 -12.23 -2.10
CA THR A 116 10.21 -11.40 -1.22
C THR A 116 9.81 -11.53 0.24
N LEU A 117 8.52 -11.46 0.54
CA LEU A 117 7.98 -11.62 1.89
C LEU A 117 8.24 -13.02 2.45
N CYS A 118 8.01 -14.07 1.65
CA CYS A 118 8.27 -15.45 2.05
C CYS A 118 9.76 -15.69 2.32
N SER A 119 10.65 -15.22 1.43
CA SER A 119 12.11 -15.35 1.59
C SER A 119 12.64 -14.57 2.79
N SER A 120 12.10 -13.37 3.07
CA SER A 120 12.50 -12.57 4.23
C SER A 120 12.19 -13.24 5.58
N ARG A 121 11.13 -14.05 5.65
CA ARG A 121 10.76 -14.81 6.86
C ARG A 121 11.64 -16.03 7.14
N TYR A 122 12.45 -16.48 6.18
CA TYR A 122 13.43 -17.55 6.39
C TYR A 122 14.73 -17.08 7.08
N HIS A 123 14.89 -15.77 7.32
CA HIS A 123 15.92 -15.24 8.22
C HIS A 123 15.32 -14.98 9.61
N LYS A 124 14.94 -16.05 10.30
CA LYS A 124 14.84 -16.04 11.76
C LYS A 124 16.17 -16.59 12.29
N HIS A 125 17.04 -15.71 12.76
CA HIS A 125 18.04 -16.06 13.76
C HIS A 125 17.40 -15.93 15.14
#